data_AF-A0A7C2XC82-F1
#
_entry.id   AF-A0A7C2XC82-F1
#
_cell.length_a   1.000
_cell.length_b   1.000
_cell.length_c   1.000
_cell.angle_alpha   90.00
_cell.angle_beta   90.00
_cell.angle_gamma   90.00
#
_symmetry.space_group_name_H-M   'P 1'
#
loop_
_entity.id
_entity.type
_entity.pdbx_description
1 polymer ?
#
loop_
_entity_poly.entity_id
_entity_poly.type
_entity_poly.pdbx_seq_one_letter_code
_entity_poly.pdbx_strand_id
1 'polypeptide(L)' 'MAEKIQCQCPKCDCQEEFEPIETESLLNAIQHGRLNQGQIDFLKNRVGSDTCKRCFCGQHN' A
#
# COMPACT_ATOMS: atom_id res chain seq x y z
N MET A 1 15.36 -3.82 -5.04
CA MET A 1 15.09 -2.75 -4.06
C MET A 1 13.76 -2.17 -4.46
N ALA A 2 12.74 -2.20 -3.61
CA ALA A 2 11.44 -1.64 -3.99
C ALA A 2 11.58 -0.11 -4.11
N GLU A 3 11.19 0.44 -5.25
CA GLU A 3 11.27 1.88 -5.49
C GLU A 3 10.17 2.59 -4.69
N LYS A 4 10.58 3.55 -3.86
CA LYS A 4 9.63 4.40 -3.14
C LYS A 4 8.97 5.35 -4.13
N ILE A 5 7.65 5.41 -4.12
CA ILE A 5 6.88 6.34 -4.92
C ILE A 5 6.23 7.40 -4.03
N GLN A 6 5.98 8.59 -4.59
CA GLN A 6 5.21 9.62 -3.92
C GLN A 6 3.72 9.36 -4.11
N CYS A 7 2.94 9.59 -3.06
CA CYS A 7 1.48 9.49 -3.09
C CYS A 7 0.86 10.34 -4.20
N GLN A 8 0.20 9.68 -5.15
CA GLN A 8 -0.56 10.29 -6.24
C GLN A 8 -2.05 10.41 -5.89
N CYS A 9 -2.40 10.82 -4.66
CA CYS A 9 -3.82 10.90 -4.30
C CYS A 9 -4.49 12.12 -4.96
N PRO A 10 -5.60 11.94 -5.71
CA PRO A 10 -6.29 13.05 -6.37
C PRO A 10 -7.03 13.98 -5.39
N LYS A 11 -7.18 13.59 -4.12
CA LYS A 11 -7.90 14.35 -3.08
C LYS A 11 -6.98 15.06 -2.07
N CYS A 12 -5.75 14.59 -1.92
CA CYS A 12 -4.76 15.11 -0.96
C CYS A 12 -3.39 15.10 -1.65
N ASP A 13 -2.76 16.27 -1.79
CA ASP A 13 -1.38 16.38 -2.26
C ASP A 13 -0.40 16.14 -1.11
N CYS A 14 -0.57 15.03 -0.39
CA CYS A 14 0.22 14.74 0.81
C CYS A 14 1.69 14.42 0.48
N GLN A 15 1.99 14.12 -0.79
CA GLN A 15 3.33 13.80 -1.32
C GLN A 15 4.12 12.78 -0.47
N GLU A 16 3.41 11.96 0.32
CA GLU A 16 4.01 10.99 1.24
C GLU A 16 4.74 9.93 0.41
N GLU A 17 6.04 9.77 0.66
CA GLU A 17 6.84 8.70 0.05
C GLU A 17 6.53 7.37 0.72
N PHE A 18 6.14 6.38 -0.06
CA PHE A 18 5.85 5.04 0.44
C PHE A 18 6.30 3.97 -0.56
N GLU A 19 6.53 2.76 -0.06
CA GLU A 19 6.82 1.61 -0.92
C GLU A 19 5.49 1.03 -1.43
N PRO A 20 5.26 1.01 -2.75
CA PRO A 20 4.11 0.35 -3.32
C PRO A 20 4.22 -1.15 -3.05
N ILE A 21 3.08 -1.77 -2.77
CA ILE A 21 3.04 -3.22 -2.60
C ILE A 21 2.71 -3.86 -3.95
N GLU A 22 3.68 -4.63 -4.43
CA GLU A 22 3.51 -5.50 -5.58
C GLU A 22 2.92 -6.84 -5.15
N THR A 23 2.22 -7.48 -6.08
CA THR A 23 1.56 -8.77 -5.87
C THR A 23 2.54 -9.83 -5.35
N GLU A 24 3.76 -9.89 -5.89
CA GLU A 24 4.79 -10.85 -5.45
C GLU A 24 5.23 -10.62 -4.01
N SER A 25 5.47 -9.36 -3.62
CA SER A 25 5.81 -8.98 -2.25
C SER A 25 4.71 -9.36 -1.25
N LEU A 26 3.44 -9.16 -1.64
CA LEU A 26 2.30 -9.58 -0.83
C LEU A 26 2.22 -11.11 -0.70
N LEU A 27 2.34 -11.85 -1.80
CA LEU A 27 2.32 -13.31 -1.79
C LEU A 27 3.45 -13.90 -0.93
N ASN A 28 4.64 -13.29 -0.99
CA ASN A 28 5.77 -13.66 -0.16
C ASN A 28 5.46 -13.45 1.33
N ALA A 29 4.94 -12.28 1.70
CA ALA A 29 4.57 -11.96 3.08
C ALA A 29 3.46 -12.87 3.64
N ILE A 30 2.50 -13.27 2.80
CA ILE A 30 1.47 -14.26 3.14
C ILE A 30 2.08 -15.64 3.38
N GLN A 31 2.94 -16.12 2.47
CA GLN A 31 3.57 -17.44 2.58
C GLN A 31 4.43 -17.60 3.84
N HIS A 32 5.11 -16.53 4.25
CA HIS A 32 5.91 -16.53 5.49
C HIS A 32 5.08 -16.32 6.76
N GLY A 33 3.74 -16.24 6.67
CA GLY A 33 2.85 -16.07 7.82
C GLY A 33 3.05 -14.74 8.56
N ARG A 34 3.59 -13.71 7.89
CA ARG A 34 3.93 -12.41 8.51
C ARG A 34 2.74 -11.44 8.56
N LEU A 35 1.60 -11.83 8.00
CA LEU A 35 0.41 -10.98 7.86
C LEU A 35 -0.82 -11.71 8.40
N ASN A 36 -1.61 -11.00 9.20
CA ASN A 36 -2.93 -11.46 9.63
C ASN A 36 -3.97 -11.21 8.54
N GLN A 37 -5.10 -11.92 8.58
CA GLN A 37 -6.16 -11.86 7.56
C GLN A 37 -6.60 -10.43 7.21
N GLY A 38 -6.76 -9.54 8.21
CA GLY A 38 -7.14 -8.14 7.97
C GLY A 38 -6.05 -7.31 7.28
N GLN A 39 -4.77 -7.62 7.53
CA GLN A 39 -3.66 -6.99 6.81
C GLN A 39 -3.58 -7.50 5.37
N ILE A 40 -3.84 -8.79 5.16
CA ILE A 40 -3.89 -9.39 3.82
C ILE A 40 -4.99 -8.74 2.99
N ASP A 41 -6.19 -8.62 3.55
CA ASP A 41 -7.33 -8.02 2.84
C ASP A 41 -7.07 -6.55 2.49
N PHE A 42 -6.54 -5.79 3.45
CA PHE A 42 -6.12 -4.41 3.23
C PHE A 42 -5.08 -4.29 2.11
N LEU A 43 -4.04 -5.12 2.17
CA LEU A 43 -2.96 -5.08 1.19
C LEU A 43 -3.41 -5.54 -0.18
N LYS A 44 -4.26 -6.57 -0.30
CA LYS A 44 -4.84 -7.01 -1.57
C LYS A 44 -5.60 -5.90 -2.28
N ASN A 45 -6.42 -5.14 -1.55
CA ASN A 45 -7.15 -4.00 -2.11
C ASN A 45 -6.23 -2.84 -2.51
N ARG A 46 -5.02 -2.77 -1.93
CA ARG A 46 -4.02 -1.71 -2.17
C ARG A 46 -2.91 -2.11 -3.15
N VAL A 47 -2.83 -3.38 -3.56
CA VAL A 47 -1.82 -3.85 -4.53
C VAL A 47 -1.91 -3.03 -5.81
N GLY A 48 -0.78 -2.49 -6.27
CA GLY A 48 -0.73 -1.63 -7.45
C GLY A 48 -1.37 -0.25 -7.28
N SER A 49 -1.68 0.18 -6.05
CA SER A 49 -2.16 1.55 -5.79
C SER A 49 -0.98 2.52 -5.65
N ASP A 50 -1.05 3.63 -6.39
CA ASP A 50 -0.10 4.74 -6.30
C ASP A 50 -0.43 5.71 -5.14
N THR A 51 -1.35 5.33 -4.25
CA THR A 51 -1.75 6.14 -3.09
C THR A 51 -1.20 5.59 -1.78
N CYS A 52 -0.79 6.50 -0.89
CA CYS A 52 -0.32 6.16 0.44
C CYS A 52 -1.42 5.50 1.28
N LYS A 53 -1.04 4.83 2.36
CA LYS A 53 -1.97 4.08 3.22
C LYS A 53 -3.11 4.96 3.74
N ARG A 54 -2.81 6.21 4.10
CA ARG A 54 -3.78 7.14 4.70
C ARG A 54 -4.81 7.60 3.67
N CYS A 55 -4.36 8.09 2.53
CA CYS A 55 -5.23 8.53 1.45
C CYS A 55 -6.02 7.34 0.85
N PHE A 56 -5.47 6.11 0.83
CA PHE A 56 -6.23 4.88 0.47
C PHE A 56 -7.35 4.57 1.47
N CYS A 57 -7.13 4.79 2.77
CA CYS A 57 -8.15 4.67 3.81
C CYS A 57 -9.16 5.83 3.85
N GLY A 58 -9.11 6.76 2.90
CA GLY A 58 -9.98 7.95 2.89
C GLY A 58 -9.62 9.00 3.95
N GLN A 59 -8.49 8.85 4.63
CA GLN A 59 -7.94 9.85 5.55
C GLN A 59 -7.15 10.88 4.74
N HIS A 60 -7.90 11.74 4.05
CA HIS A 60 -7.34 12.88 3.33
C HIS A 60 -7.10 14.03 4.33
N ASN A 61 -5.93 14.66 4.24
CA ASN A 61 -5.58 15.88 4.98
C ASN A 61 -6.00 17.11 4.17
#